data_AF-A0A961TX23-F1
#
_entry.id   AF-A0A961TX23-F1
#
_cell.length_a   1.000
_cell.length_b   1.000
_cell.length_c   1.000
_cell.angle_alpha   90.00
_cell.angle_beta   90.00
_cell.angle_gamma   90.00
#
_symmetry.space_group_name_H-M   'P 1'
#
loop_
_entity.id
_entity.type
_entity.pdbx_description
1 polymer ?
#
loop_
_entity_poly.entity_id
_entity_poly.type
_entity_poly.pdbx_seq_one_letter_code
_entity_poly.pdbx_strand_id
1 'polypeptide(L)' 'MNDTTTTENSAETGRDWSETLFLPKTDFPMRAGLPQKEPELVARWREMDLYRKLREDAAGRPKYVLHDGPPY' A
#
# COMPACT_ATOMS: atom_id res chain seq x y z
N MET A 1 30.50 -31.48 -10.76
CA MET A 1 29.85 -31.98 -9.53
C MET A 1 29.66 -30.78 -8.63
N ASN A 2 28.46 -30.22 -8.57
CA ASN A 2 28.14 -29.13 -7.65
C ASN A 2 27.09 -29.69 -6.69
N ASP A 3 27.56 -30.04 -5.50
CA ASP A 3 26.78 -30.68 -4.46
C ASP A 3 25.53 -29.87 -4.14
N THR A 4 24.40 -30.56 -4.27
CA THR A 4 23.08 -30.10 -3.91
C THR A 4 22.97 -30.21 -2.40
N THR A 5 23.22 -29.14 -1.65
CA THR A 5 22.85 -29.12 -0.23
C THR A 5 21.38 -28.77 -0.12
N THR A 6 20.55 -29.78 -0.40
CA THR A 6 19.16 -29.86 0.05
C THR A 6 19.20 -29.79 1.57
N THR A 7 18.84 -28.66 2.15
CA THR A 7 18.49 -28.58 3.58
C THR A 7 17.19 -29.35 3.76
N GLU A 8 17.30 -30.64 4.08
CA GLU A 8 16.18 -31.44 4.56
C GLU A 8 15.76 -30.88 5.92
N ASN A 9 14.68 -30.11 5.92
CA ASN A 9 14.00 -29.74 7.15
C ASN A 9 13.08 -30.90 7.53
N SER A 10 13.64 -31.89 8.21
CA SER A 10 12.88 -32.98 8.84
C SER A 10 12.13 -32.42 10.04
N ALA A 11 10.88 -31.99 9.83
CA ALA A 11 9.94 -31.60 10.88
C ALA A 11 8.74 -32.58 10.86
N GLU A 12 8.77 -33.47 11.84
CA GLU A 12 7.66 -34.12 12.54
C GLU A 12 6.32 -34.34 11.80
N THR A 13 5.96 -35.61 11.67
CA THR A 13 4.60 -36.13 11.43
C THR A 13 3.66 -35.80 12.60
N GLY A 14 3.45 -34.51 12.87
CA GLY A 14 2.47 -33.97 13.82
C GLY A 14 1.43 -33.14 13.08
N ARG A 15 0.19 -33.11 13.60
CA ARG A 15 -0.92 -32.37 12.98
C ARG A 15 -0.56 -30.88 12.88
N ASP A 16 -0.69 -30.30 11.69
CA ASP A 16 -0.52 -28.86 11.49
C ASP A 16 -1.69 -28.11 12.14
N TRP A 17 -1.40 -27.38 13.22
CA TRP A 17 -2.40 -26.58 13.95
C TRP A 17 -2.52 -25.15 13.41
N SER A 18 -1.67 -24.74 12.45
CA SER A 18 -1.68 -23.37 11.90
C SER A 18 -3.03 -23.01 11.25
N GLU A 19 -3.74 -24.00 10.71
CA GLU A 19 -5.09 -23.86 10.13
C GLU A 19 -6.18 -23.55 11.18
N THR A 20 -5.93 -23.83 12.46
CA THR A 20 -6.89 -23.57 13.54
C THR A 20 -6.80 -22.15 14.09
N LEU A 21 -5.80 -21.38 13.67
CA LEU A 21 -5.55 -20.03 14.16
C LEU A 21 -6.23 -19.00 13.26
N PHE A 22 -6.99 -18.08 13.88
CA PHE A 22 -7.57 -16.93 13.17
C PHE A 22 -6.53 -15.79 13.05
N LEU A 23 -5.52 -16.01 12.21
CA LEU A 23 -4.46 -15.02 11.98
C LEU A 23 -4.94 -13.90 11.04
N PRO A 24 -4.55 -12.63 11.29
CA PRO A 24 -4.82 -11.53 10.37
C PRO A 24 -4.17 -11.80 9.00
N LYS A 25 -4.95 -11.63 7.94
CA LYS A 25 -4.49 -11.71 6.55
C LYS A 25 -4.79 -10.39 5.86
N THR A 26 -3.81 -9.87 5.14
CA THR A 26 -3.96 -8.64 4.37
C THR A 26 -3.08 -8.70 3.13
N ASP A 27 -3.60 -8.18 2.02
CA ASP A 27 -2.83 -7.96 0.80
C ASP A 27 -1.96 -6.70 0.90
N PHE A 28 -2.08 -5.94 2.00
CA PHE A 28 -1.29 -4.75 2.24
C PHE A 28 0.18 -5.13 2.48
N PRO A 29 1.11 -4.66 1.63
CA PRO A 29 2.51 -5.03 1.76
C PRO A 29 3.12 -4.38 3.01
N MET A 30 3.93 -5.14 3.75
CA MET A 30 4.65 -4.59 4.90
C MET A 30 5.70 -3.54 4.51
N ARG A 31 6.23 -3.61 3.28
CA ARG A 31 7.15 -2.60 2.72
C ARG A 31 6.38 -1.65 1.82
N ALA A 32 6.64 -0.36 1.96
CA ALA A 32 5.88 0.68 1.27
C ALA A 32 6.07 0.69 -0.26
N GLY A 33 7.29 0.47 -0.77
CA GLY A 33 7.56 0.50 -2.22
C GLY A 33 7.26 1.86 -2.87
N LEU A 34 7.50 2.96 -2.14
CA LEU A 34 7.09 4.32 -2.53
C LEU A 34 7.53 4.76 -3.93
N PRO A 35 8.78 4.48 -4.40
CA PRO A 35 9.20 4.92 -5.73
C PRO A 35 8.32 4.38 -6.87
N GLN A 36 7.70 3.21 -6.69
CA GLN A 36 6.75 2.65 -7.65
C GLN A 36 5.31 3.07 -7.35
N LYS A 37 4.92 3.09 -6.08
CA LYS A 37 3.54 3.34 -5.66
C LYS A 37 3.09 4.79 -5.81
N GLU A 38 3.95 5.76 -5.52
CA GLU A 38 3.58 7.18 -5.59
C GLU A 38 3.17 7.63 -7.00
N PRO A 39 3.91 7.28 -8.08
CA PRO A 39 3.48 7.58 -9.45
C PRO A 39 2.12 6.97 -9.81
N GLU A 40 1.85 5.71 -9.41
CA GLU A 40 0.57 5.03 -9.64
C GLU A 40 -0.60 5.77 -8.95
N LEU A 41 -0.40 6.21 -7.71
CA LEU A 41 -1.41 6.94 -6.95
C LEU A 41 -1.71 8.32 -7.57
N VAL A 42 -0.67 9.05 -7.98
CA VAL A 42 -0.84 10.35 -8.65
C VAL A 42 -1.58 10.19 -9.97
N ALA A 43 -1.25 9.15 -10.76
CA ALA A 43 -1.94 8.87 -12.02
C ALA A 43 -3.44 8.59 -11.78
N ARG A 44 -3.76 7.74 -10.80
CA ARG A 44 -5.14 7.46 -10.39
C ARG A 44 -5.89 8.72 -9.97
N TRP A 45 -5.28 9.59 -9.16
CA TRP A 45 -5.92 10.85 -8.71
C TRP A 45 -6.21 11.81 -9.86
N ARG A 46 -5.33 11.85 -10.86
CA ARG A 46 -5.53 12.65 -12.08
C ARG A 46 -6.66 12.08 -12.93
N GLU A 47 -6.66 10.77 -13.17
CA GLU A 47 -7.71 10.10 -13.95
C GLU A 47 -9.11 10.30 -13.34
N MET A 48 -9.21 10.23 -12.01
CA MET A 48 -10.49 10.43 -11.32
C MET A 48 -10.91 11.89 -11.15
N ASP A 49 -10.07 12.85 -11.59
CA ASP A 49 -10.23 14.29 -11.39
C ASP A 49 -10.51 14.66 -9.92
N LEU A 50 -9.65 14.15 -9.03
CA LEU A 50 -9.86 14.22 -7.58
C LEU A 50 -9.98 15.65 -7.08
N TYR A 51 -9.16 16.57 -7.61
CA TYR A 51 -9.18 17.96 -7.15
C TYR A 51 -10.54 18.61 -7.41
N ARG A 52 -11.14 18.42 -8.59
CA ARG A 52 -12.48 18.94 -8.88
C ARG A 52 -13.52 18.37 -7.91
N LYS A 53 -13.51 17.05 -7.69
CA LYS A 53 -14.43 16.39 -6.75
C LYS A 53 -14.31 16.96 -5.33
N LEU A 54 -13.10 17.22 -4.86
CA LEU A 54 -12.87 17.85 -3.55
C LEU A 54 -13.41 19.30 -3.50
N ARG A 55 -13.33 20.05 -4.61
CA ARG A 55 -13.91 21.41 -4.71
C ARG A 55 -15.43 21.39 -4.71
N GLU A 56 -16.03 20.41 -5.39
CA GLU A 56 -17.48 20.20 -5.42
C GLU A 56 -18.03 19.82 -4.02
N ASP A 57 -17.38 18.87 -3.34
CA ASP A 57 -17.74 18.47 -1.97
C ASP A 57 -17.60 19.61 -0.95
N ALA A 58 -16.60 20.48 -1.14
CA ALA A 58 -16.37 21.63 -0.27
C ALA A 58 -17.29 22.84 -0.54
N ALA A 59 -18.26 22.74 -1.47
CA ALA A 59 -19.14 23.84 -1.80
C ALA A 59 -19.91 24.37 -0.58
N GLY A 60 -19.93 25.69 -0.40
CA GLY A 60 -20.61 26.36 0.73
C GLY A 60 -19.84 26.39 2.05
N ARG A 61 -18.71 25.69 2.17
CA ARG A 61 -17.85 25.78 3.37
C ARG A 61 -17.13 27.14 3.43
N PRO A 62 -16.79 27.64 4.63
CA PRO A 62 -15.98 28.85 4.77
C PRO A 62 -14.70 28.75 3.95
N LYS A 63 -14.40 29.79 3.17
CA LYS A 63 -13.25 29.81 2.27
C LYS A 63 -11.96 29.91 3.09
N TYR A 64 -11.09 28.92 2.94
CA TYR A 64 -9.70 28.97 3.38
C TYR A 64 -8.80 29.19 2.16
N VAL A 65 -7.88 30.15 2.25
CA VAL A 65 -6.92 30.48 1.19
C VAL A 65 -5.52 30.34 1.77
N LEU A 66 -4.75 29.41 1.19
CA LEU A 66 -3.32 29.27 1.45
C LEU A 66 -2.57 29.99 0.32
N HIS A 67 -1.88 31.07 0.66
CA HIS A 67 -0.99 31.75 -0.28
C HIS A 67 0.30 30.97 -0.38
N ASP A 68 0.57 30.39 -1.55
CA ASP A 68 1.86 29.79 -1.85
C ASP A 68 2.80 30.88 -2.38
N GLY A 69 3.99 30.99 -1.79
CA GLY A 69 4.97 32.00 -2.17
C GLY A 69 5.60 31.67 -3.53
N PRO A 70 6.03 32.67 -4.31
CA PRO A 70 6.83 32.39 -5.49
C PRO A 70 8.11 31.64 -5.06
N PRO A 71 8.57 30.66 -5.84
CA PRO A 71 9.67 29.78 -5.43
C PRO A 71 11.06 30.45 -5.34
N TYR A 72 11.14 31.79 -5.46
CA TYR A 72 12.36 32.59 -5.31
C TYR A 72 12.05 33.97 -4.72
#